data_AF-A0A401QLV9-F1
#
_entry.id   AF-A0A401QLV9-F1
#
_cell.length_a   1.000
_cell.length_b   1.000
_cell.length_c   1.000
_cell.angle_alpha   90.00
_cell.angle_beta   90.00
_cell.angle_gamma   90.00
#
_symmetry.space_group_name_H-M   'P 1'
#
loop_
_entity.id
_entity.type
_entity.pdbx_description
1 polymer ?
#
loop_
_entity_poly.entity_id
_entity_poly.type
_entity_poly.pdbx_seq_one_letter_code
_entity_poly.pdbx_strand_id
1 'polypeptide(L)'
;MHSIPKPKSVDRWNEKRTTFGMYDNIGILGNFTVHPRSLIRAPVWLRGWKGNELQRCLRKRRFVGEKMFEKDLHNLNKRIKFLYKRFNRYGKMR
;
A
#
# COMPACT_ATOMS: atom_id res chain seq x y z
N MET A 1 -27.02 -19.22 10.93
CA MET A 1 -26.26 -18.80 12.13
C MET A 1 -27.01 -17.65 12.78
N HIS A 2 -27.74 -17.90 13.88
CA HIS A 2 -28.64 -16.91 14.53
C HIS A 2 -28.29 -16.70 16.01
N SER A 3 -27.01 -16.81 16.39
CA SER A 3 -26.56 -16.60 17.76
C SER A 3 -25.71 -15.34 17.89
N ILE A 4 -25.86 -14.63 19.01
CA ILE A 4 -25.02 -13.47 19.35
C ILE A 4 -23.55 -13.91 19.39
N PRO A 5 -22.63 -13.21 18.70
CA PRO A 5 -21.21 -13.55 18.73
C PRO A 5 -20.66 -13.37 20.14
N LYS A 6 -19.72 -14.24 20.52
CA LYS A 6 -19.03 -14.11 21.81
C LYS A 6 -18.30 -12.75 21.90
N PRO A 7 -18.27 -12.11 23.07
CA PRO A 7 -17.54 -10.86 23.25
C PRO A 7 -16.05 -11.09 22.98
N LYS A 8 -15.48 -10.23 22.14
CA LYS A 8 -14.06 -10.28 21.80
C LYS A 8 -13.27 -9.46 22.80
N SER A 9 -12.55 -10.13 23.71
CA SER A 9 -11.56 -9.45 24.56
C SER A 9 -10.41 -8.93 23.69
N VAL A 10 -10.04 -7.67 23.87
CA VAL A 10 -8.97 -7.02 23.13
C VAL A 10 -8.07 -6.28 24.12
N ASP A 11 -6.85 -6.78 24.30
CA ASP A 11 -5.83 -6.11 25.12
C ASP A 11 -5.37 -4.81 24.45
N ARG A 12 -5.61 -3.69 25.12
CA ARG A 12 -5.26 -2.34 24.64
C ARG A 12 -3.79 -1.99 24.83
N TRP A 13 -3.07 -2.70 25.71
CA TRP A 13 -1.68 -2.42 26.10
C TRP A 13 -0.69 -3.46 25.59
N ASN A 14 -1.07 -4.21 24.56
CA ASN A 14 -0.14 -5.12 23.91
C ASN A 14 1.09 -4.37 23.35
N GLU A 15 2.22 -5.08 23.24
CA GLU A 15 3.50 -4.51 22.84
C GLU A 15 3.42 -3.67 21.56
N LYS A 16 2.69 -4.18 20.54
CA LYS A 16 2.52 -3.49 19.26
C LYS A 16 1.76 -2.17 19.38
N ARG A 17 0.77 -2.05 20.26
CA ARG A 17 0.00 -0.81 20.48
C ARG A 17 0.80 0.17 21.31
N THR A 18 1.44 -0.33 22.37
CA THR A 18 2.25 0.48 23.29
C THR A 18 3.44 1.12 22.58
N THR A 19 4.08 0.41 21.66
CA THR A 19 5.27 0.90 20.92
C THR A 19 4.96 1.51 19.56
N PHE A 20 3.69 1.62 19.17
CA PHE A 20 3.30 2.15 17.87
C PHE A 20 3.69 3.63 17.72
N GLY A 21 4.43 3.97 16.65
CA GLY A 21 4.83 5.35 16.31
C GLY A 21 6.09 5.87 17.02
N MET A 22 6.73 5.07 17.86
CA MET A 22 7.87 5.49 18.69
C MET A 22 9.05 6.09 17.91
N TYR A 23 9.31 5.63 16.69
CA TYR A 23 10.45 6.05 15.86
C TYR A 23 10.07 6.86 14.62
N ASP A 24 8.86 7.41 14.56
CA ASP A 24 8.37 8.10 13.35
C ASP A 24 9.13 9.40 13.05
N ASN A 25 9.64 10.08 14.09
CA ASN A 25 10.38 11.34 13.99
C ASN A 25 11.90 11.18 14.05
N ILE A 26 12.43 9.96 13.83
CA ILE A 26 13.87 9.65 13.90
C ILE A 26 14.72 10.54 12.98
N GLY A 27 14.16 11.03 11.87
CA GLY A 27 14.87 11.95 10.97
C GLY A 27 15.21 13.26 11.67
N ILE A 28 14.22 13.91 12.30
CA ILE A 28 14.41 15.23 12.93
C ILE A 28 15.27 15.10 14.19
N LEU A 29 15.04 14.05 14.99
CA LEU A 29 15.73 13.85 16.26
C LEU A 29 17.09 13.12 16.13
N GLY A 30 17.34 12.48 14.99
CA GLY A 30 18.52 11.65 14.73
C GLY A 30 19.42 12.20 13.63
N ASN A 31 19.57 13.53 13.55
CA ASN A 31 20.46 14.22 12.61
C ASN A 31 20.23 13.85 11.14
N PHE A 32 18.99 13.54 10.75
CA PHE A 32 18.58 13.12 9.41
C PHE A 32 19.33 11.90 8.83
N THR A 33 19.92 11.07 9.69
CA THR A 33 20.64 9.84 9.29
C THR A 33 19.75 8.83 8.56
N VAL A 34 18.47 8.75 8.94
CA VAL A 34 17.48 7.83 8.36
C VAL A 34 16.17 8.59 8.09
N HIS A 35 15.66 8.45 6.86
CA HIS A 35 14.35 9.02 6.50
C HIS A 35 13.21 8.05 6.88
N PRO A 36 12.12 8.46 7.58
CA PRO A 36 11.06 7.57 8.09
C PRO A 36 10.43 6.62 7.06
N ARG A 37 10.39 7.03 5.79
CA ARG A 37 10.04 6.18 4.63
C ARG A 37 10.74 4.81 4.63
N SER A 38 12.01 4.73 5.05
CA SER A 38 12.77 3.48 5.05
C SER A 38 12.25 2.47 6.08
N LEU A 39 11.66 2.95 7.18
CA LEU A 39 11.11 2.13 8.26
C LEU A 39 9.80 1.44 7.88
N ILE A 40 9.11 1.95 6.85
CA ILE A 40 7.82 1.40 6.41
C ILE A 40 8.02 0.01 5.78
N ARG A 41 7.45 -1.00 6.44
CA ARG A 41 7.33 -2.37 5.91
C ARG A 41 6.17 -2.44 4.90
N ALA A 42 6.51 -2.19 3.64
CA ALA A 42 5.60 -2.25 2.50
C ALA A 42 6.30 -2.87 1.28
N PRO A 43 5.55 -3.25 0.23
CA PRO A 43 6.15 -3.65 -1.04
C PRO A 43 7.14 -2.60 -1.54
N VAL A 44 8.28 -3.04 -2.08
CA VAL A 44 9.40 -2.14 -2.49
C VAL A 44 8.92 -1.06 -3.46
N TRP A 45 8.00 -1.41 -4.36
CA TRP A 45 7.40 -0.50 -5.33
C TRP A 45 6.39 0.51 -4.71
N LEU A 46 6.00 0.37 -3.44
CA LEU A 46 5.09 1.28 -2.72
C LEU A 46 5.72 2.06 -1.56
N ARG A 47 6.89 1.62 -1.05
CA ARG A 47 7.50 2.22 0.14
C ARG A 47 7.67 3.74 -0.06
N GLY A 48 7.02 4.53 0.81
CA GLY A 48 6.95 6.00 0.78
C GLY A 48 6.63 6.62 -0.57
N TRP A 49 5.68 6.02 -1.28
CA TRP A 49 5.13 6.58 -2.50
C TRP A 49 3.60 6.51 -2.43
N LYS A 50 2.91 7.57 -2.87
CA LYS A 50 1.46 7.66 -2.91
C LYS A 50 1.00 7.96 -4.34
N GLY A 51 -0.07 7.30 -4.77
CA GLY A 51 -0.71 7.56 -6.05
C GLY A 51 -1.99 6.75 -6.23
N ASN A 52 -2.74 7.07 -7.27
CA ASN A 52 -4.00 6.40 -7.57
C ASN A 52 -3.78 4.94 -8.05
N GLU A 53 -4.86 4.21 -8.24
CA GLU A 53 -4.78 2.80 -8.63
C GLU A 53 -4.02 2.58 -9.95
N LEU A 54 -4.29 3.40 -10.97
CA LEU A 54 -3.61 3.30 -12.26
C LEU A 54 -2.10 3.50 -12.11
N GLN A 55 -1.69 4.54 -11.37
CA GLN A 55 -0.28 4.82 -11.09
C GLN A 55 0.37 3.68 -10.28
N ARG A 56 -0.34 3.09 -9.30
CA ARG A 56 0.14 1.91 -8.56
C ARG A 56 0.36 0.72 -9.48
N CYS A 57 -0.59 0.42 -10.37
CA CYS A 57 -0.47 -0.69 -11.31
C CYS A 57 0.69 -0.49 -12.29
N LEU A 58 0.84 0.72 -12.85
CA LEU A 58 1.96 1.06 -13.75
C LEU A 58 3.30 0.92 -13.03
N ARG A 59 3.39 1.40 -11.78
CA ARG A 59 4.60 1.31 -10.96
C ARG A 59 4.93 -0.13 -10.60
N LYS A 60 3.95 -0.95 -10.20
CA LYS A 60 4.13 -2.38 -9.95
C LYS A 60 4.67 -3.09 -11.19
N ARG A 61 4.05 -2.84 -12.36
CA ARG A 61 4.49 -3.43 -13.63
C ARG A 61 5.94 -3.05 -13.96
N ARG A 62 6.32 -1.79 -13.77
CA ARG A 62 7.70 -1.33 -14.01
C ARG A 62 8.72 -1.93 -13.05
N PHE A 63 8.38 -2.09 -11.77
CA PHE A 63 9.34 -2.51 -10.73
C PHE A 63 9.49 -4.03 -10.62
N VAL A 64 8.40 -4.77 -10.78
CA VAL A 64 8.38 -6.23 -10.53
C VAL A 64 7.76 -7.02 -11.67
N GLY A 65 7.34 -6.38 -12.77
CA GLY A 65 6.62 -7.04 -13.85
C GLY A 65 7.37 -8.20 -14.51
N GLU A 66 8.69 -8.08 -14.66
CA GLU A 66 9.55 -9.14 -15.22
C GLU A 66 9.61 -10.39 -14.34
N LYS A 67 9.42 -10.24 -13.03
CA LYS A 67 9.47 -11.33 -12.04
C LYS A 67 8.08 -11.82 -11.63
N MET A 68 7.02 -11.30 -12.24
CA MET A 68 5.65 -11.72 -11.93
C MET A 68 5.28 -12.98 -12.68
N PHE A 69 4.42 -13.80 -12.09
CA PHE A 69 3.79 -14.92 -12.80
C PHE A 69 3.04 -14.42 -14.03
N GLU A 70 3.04 -15.21 -15.10
CA GLU A 70 2.44 -14.84 -16.38
C GLU A 70 0.96 -14.44 -16.25
N LYS A 71 0.17 -15.25 -15.52
CA LYS A 71 -1.24 -14.97 -15.24
C LYS A 71 -1.45 -13.65 -14.50
N ASP A 72 -0.58 -13.34 -13.53
CA ASP A 72 -0.66 -12.10 -12.76
C ASP A 72 -0.28 -10.88 -13.60
N LEU A 73 0.76 -11.01 -14.43
CA LEU A 73 1.17 -9.95 -15.36
C LEU A 73 0.09 -9.68 -16.41
N HIS A 74 -0.52 -10.74 -16.95
CA HIS A 74 -1.64 -10.65 -17.87
C HIS A 74 -2.83 -9.91 -17.23
N ASN A 75 -3.21 -10.29 -16.01
CA ASN A 75 -4.29 -9.62 -15.28
C ASN A 75 -3.95 -8.16 -14.92
N LEU A 76 -2.71 -7.87 -14.54
CA LEU A 76 -2.23 -6.51 -14.28
C LEU A 76 -2.35 -5.63 -15.55
N ASN A 77 -1.94 -6.16 -16.70
CA ASN A 77 -2.06 -5.45 -17.98
C ASN A 77 -3.53 -5.20 -18.36
N LYS A 78 -4.42 -6.17 -18.14
CA LYS A 78 -5.88 -5.96 -18.32
C LYS A 78 -6.40 -4.86 -17.39
N ARG A 79 -5.99 -4.84 -16.12
CA ARG A 79 -6.39 -3.81 -15.16
C ARG A 79 -5.91 -2.41 -15.56
N ILE A 80 -4.65 -2.28 -15.99
CA ILE A 80 -4.09 -1.02 -16.50
C ILE A 80 -4.89 -0.52 -17.70
N LYS A 81 -5.17 -1.40 -18.68
CA LYS A 81 -5.94 -1.05 -19.89
C LYS A 81 -7.37 -0.60 -19.54
N PHE A 82 -8.03 -1.29 -18.60
CA PHE A 82 -9.35 -0.88 -18.11
C PHE A 82 -9.31 0.50 -17.43
N LEU A 83 -8.40 0.71 -16.48
CA LEU A 83 -8.30 1.95 -15.72
C LEU A 83 -7.95 3.15 -16.61
N TYR A 84 -7.04 2.96 -17.57
CA TYR A 84 -6.69 3.99 -18.55
C TYR A 84 -7.91 4.42 -19.36
N LYS A 85 -8.70 3.46 -19.88
CA LYS A 85 -9.96 3.78 -20.57
C LYS A 85 -10.94 4.47 -19.62
N ARG A 86 -11.12 3.95 -18.40
CA ARG A 86 -12.09 4.48 -17.43
C ARG A 86 -11.79 5.93 -17.08
N PHE A 87 -10.55 6.24 -16.68
CA PHE A 87 -10.18 7.58 -16.22
C PHE A 87 -10.12 8.62 -17.33
N ASN A 88 -9.73 8.23 -18.54
CA ASN A 88 -9.54 9.19 -19.63
C ASN A 88 -10.77 9.32 -20.56
N ARG A 89 -11.64 8.30 -20.61
CA ARG A 89 -12.81 8.29 -21.53
C ARG A 89 -14.16 8.42 -20.84
N TYR A 90 -14.22 8.26 -19.52
CA TYR A 90 -15.46 8.33 -18.76
C TYR A 90 -15.27 9.21 -17.53
N GLY A 91 -16.27 10.01 -17.21
CA GLY A 91 -16.25 10.90 -16.06
C GLY A 91 -17.51 11.74 -16.04
N LYS A 92 -18.02 12.05 -14.84
CA LYS A 92 -19.17 12.96 -14.68
C LYS A 92 -18.75 14.41 -14.90
N MET A 93 -17.60 14.78 -14.34
CA MET A 93 -16.97 16.07 -14.54
C MET A 93 -15.94 15.92 -15.65
N ARG A 94 -16.02 16.77 -16.66
CA ARG A 94 -15.08 16.89 -17.78
C ARG A 94 -14.82 18.35 -18.03
#